data_AF-C6T4S7-F1
#
_entry.id   AF-C6T4S7-F1
#
_cell.length_a   1.000
_cell.length_b   1.000
_cell.length_c   1.000
_cell.angle_alpha   90.00
_cell.angle_beta   90.00
_cell.angle_gamma   90.00
#
_symmetry.space_group_name_H-M   'P 1'
#
loop_
_entity.id
_entity.type
_entity.pdbx_description
1 polymer ?
#
loop_
_entity_poly.entity_id
_entity_poly.type
_entity_poly.pdbx_seq_one_letter_code
_entity_poly.pdbx_strand_id
1 'polypeptide(L)'
;MSNSFLSLLILLVLYIFSASAQPYEDYDDKSSLYPTKSDTVFSLEVPTLDETTFDNLLSFGYYRKTCPQFESILHNKVKEWILKDYTQAASLMRLHFHDCSVRGCDGSILLKHDGSERTAHASKTLRGFEVVDDIKAELEKQCPKTVSCADILTAAARDATFELGGPYWAVPYGRKDGKVSIAKEADMVPMGHENITSLIEFFQSRGMTVLDLVVLSGAHTIGRISCGSIQYRLYNDQEQQTRPNPRSQYVTSAK
;
A
#
# COMPACT_ATOMS: atom_id res chain seq x y z
N MET A 1 -6.90 0.99 59.49
CA MET A 1 -6.97 1.60 58.15
C MET A 1 -7.01 0.49 57.10
N SER A 2 -8.21 -0.01 56.79
CA SER A 2 -8.49 -0.92 55.67
C SER A 2 -9.98 -1.21 55.78
N ASN A 3 -10.78 -0.73 54.83
CA ASN A 3 -12.17 -1.13 54.53
C ASN A 3 -12.84 -0.12 53.56
N SER A 4 -12.26 1.06 53.36
CA SER A 4 -12.83 2.07 52.43
C SER A 4 -12.47 1.82 50.96
N PHE A 5 -11.37 1.11 50.66
CA PHE A 5 -10.92 0.89 49.28
C PHE A 5 -11.67 -0.25 48.58
N LEU A 6 -12.12 -1.26 49.33
CA LEU A 6 -12.86 -2.40 48.75
C LEU A 6 -14.28 -2.00 48.32
N SER A 7 -14.91 -1.07 49.04
CA SER A 7 -16.23 -0.55 48.69
C SER A 7 -16.21 0.31 47.41
N LEU A 8 -15.12 1.06 47.19
CA LEU A 8 -14.95 1.85 45.97
C LEU A 8 -14.71 0.97 44.74
N LEU A 9 -13.98 -0.14 44.90
CA LEU A 9 -13.71 -1.07 43.80
C LEU A 9 -14.98 -1.83 43.36
N ILE A 10 -15.85 -2.19 44.29
CA ILE A 10 -17.12 -2.88 44.01
C ILE A 10 -18.10 -1.94 43.28
N LEU A 11 -18.16 -0.66 43.65
CA LEU A 11 -18.98 0.34 42.96
C LEU A 11 -18.51 0.61 41.53
N LEU A 12 -17.19 0.56 41.28
CA LEU A 12 -16.63 0.78 39.94
C LEU A 12 -16.86 -0.41 39.00
N VAL A 13 -16.82 -1.64 39.52
CA VAL A 13 -17.14 -2.86 38.74
C VAL A 13 -18.63 -2.93 38.41
N LEU A 14 -19.53 -2.52 39.32
CA LEU A 14 -20.97 -2.48 39.04
C LEU A 14 -21.34 -1.41 38.00
N TYR A 15 -20.62 -0.29 37.93
CA TYR A 15 -20.86 0.75 36.92
C TYR A 15 -20.49 0.31 35.49
N ILE A 16 -19.50 -0.58 35.35
CA ILE A 16 -19.05 -1.09 34.04
C ILE A 16 -20.03 -2.13 33.46
N PHE A 17 -20.77 -2.87 34.29
CA PHE A 17 -21.77 -3.86 33.83
C PHE A 17 -23.13 -3.25 33.44
N SER A 18 -23.39 -1.98 33.73
CA SER A 18 -24.65 -1.30 33.37
C SER A 18 -24.63 -0.52 32.05
N ALA A 19 -23.51 -0.55 31.30
CA ALA A 19 -23.36 0.17 30.03
C ALA A 19 -23.32 -0.77 28.80
N SER A 20 -24.13 -1.82 28.79
CA SER A 20 -24.44 -2.57 27.56
C SER A 20 -25.92 -2.93 27.51
N ALA A 21 -26.63 -2.32 26.57
CA ALA A 21 -27.90 -2.72 25.95
C ALA A 21 -28.84 -1.51 25.83
N GLN A 22 -28.72 -0.75 24.74
CA GLN A 22 -29.89 -0.07 24.20
C GLN A 22 -30.48 -0.98 23.12
N PRO A 23 -31.78 -1.32 23.19
CA PRO A 23 -32.51 -1.89 22.07
C PRO A 23 -32.60 -0.84 20.96
N TYR A 24 -32.29 -1.25 19.73
CA TYR A 24 -32.54 -0.46 18.53
C TYR A 24 -34.06 -0.47 18.28
N GLU A 25 -34.72 0.68 18.43
CA GLU A 25 -36.15 0.81 18.16
C GLU A 25 -36.45 0.71 16.66
N ASP A 26 -37.42 -0.14 16.38
CA ASP A 26 -38.10 -0.38 15.11
C ASP A 26 -38.90 0.88 14.71
N TYR A 27 -38.64 1.43 13.52
CA TYR A 27 -39.35 2.60 13.02
C TYR A 27 -40.41 2.16 12.00
N ASP A 28 -41.64 2.10 12.49
CA ASP A 28 -42.82 1.67 11.76
C ASP A 28 -43.18 2.57 10.57
N ASP A 29 -43.74 1.87 9.58
CA ASP A 29 -44.27 2.24 8.27
C ASP A 29 -45.32 3.38 8.27
N LYS A 30 -45.23 4.27 7.28
CA LYS A 30 -46.40 5.01 6.75
C LYS A 30 -46.37 5.12 5.22
N SER A 31 -47.01 4.13 4.61
CA SER A 31 -47.64 4.10 3.28
C SER A 31 -48.45 5.35 2.88
N SER A 32 -48.27 5.78 1.62
CA SER A 32 -49.19 6.54 0.75
C SER A 32 -48.38 7.04 -0.48
N LEU A 33 -48.70 6.90 -1.79
CA LEU A 33 -49.90 6.46 -2.52
C LEU A 33 -49.61 6.58 -4.07
N TYR A 34 -49.81 5.49 -4.85
CA TYR A 34 -50.01 5.31 -6.34
C TYR A 34 -48.90 5.61 -7.40
N PRO A 35 -48.96 5.04 -8.64
CA PRO A 35 -49.52 3.75 -9.10
C PRO A 35 -48.56 2.87 -9.95
N THR A 36 -49.00 1.63 -10.14
CA THR A 36 -48.43 0.41 -10.74
C THR A 36 -47.91 0.46 -12.19
N LYS A 37 -46.79 -0.23 -12.48
CA LYS A 37 -46.61 -0.97 -13.75
C LYS A 37 -45.53 -2.07 -13.71
N SER A 38 -45.97 -3.29 -14.01
CA SER A 38 -45.24 -4.44 -14.58
C SER A 38 -44.26 -5.23 -13.70
N ASP A 39 -44.74 -6.39 -13.26
CA ASP A 39 -43.97 -7.49 -12.68
C ASP A 39 -42.92 -8.02 -13.69
N THR A 40 -41.66 -7.70 -13.42
CA THR A 40 -40.54 -8.58 -13.80
C THR A 40 -39.75 -8.80 -12.52
N VAL A 41 -39.95 -9.95 -11.89
CA VAL A 41 -39.14 -10.39 -10.75
C VAL A 41 -37.75 -10.65 -11.29
N PHE A 42 -36.86 -9.66 -11.19
CA PHE A 42 -35.45 -9.83 -11.42
C PHE A 42 -34.89 -10.61 -10.24
N SER A 43 -34.90 -11.94 -10.36
CA SER A 43 -34.21 -12.80 -9.41
C SER A 43 -32.71 -12.51 -9.56
N LEU A 44 -32.14 -11.87 -8.55
CA LEU A 44 -30.69 -11.75 -8.41
C LEU A 44 -30.13 -13.17 -8.25
N GLU A 45 -29.68 -13.76 -9.34
CA GLU A 45 -28.75 -14.88 -9.27
C GLU A 45 -27.45 -14.32 -8.66
N VAL A 46 -27.29 -14.57 -7.35
CA VAL A 46 -25.98 -14.46 -6.72
C VAL A 46 -25.10 -15.48 -7.43
N PRO A 47 -24.01 -15.07 -8.11
CA PRO A 47 -23.10 -16.02 -8.70
C PRO A 47 -22.64 -16.96 -7.59
N THR A 48 -23.03 -18.23 -7.66
CA THR A 48 -22.42 -19.25 -6.84
C THR A 48 -20.94 -19.22 -7.16
N LEU A 49 -20.09 -19.19 -6.13
CA LEU A 49 -18.64 -19.26 -6.25
C LEU A 49 -18.28 -20.63 -6.86
N ASP A 50 -18.45 -20.74 -8.17
CA ASP A 50 -18.08 -21.88 -8.97
C ASP A 50 -16.56 -21.94 -8.96
N GLU A 51 -16.03 -23.05 -8.44
CA GLU A 51 -14.63 -23.49 -8.34
C GLU A 51 -13.56 -22.47 -8.80
N THR A 52 -13.50 -21.31 -8.15
CA THR A 52 -12.29 -20.52 -8.16
C THR A 52 -11.31 -21.29 -7.30
N THR A 53 -10.24 -21.79 -7.91
CA THR A 53 -9.14 -22.40 -7.20
C THR A 53 -8.69 -21.44 -6.09
N PHE A 54 -9.00 -21.78 -4.83
CA PHE A 54 -8.65 -20.98 -3.66
C PHE A 54 -7.12 -20.77 -3.53
N ASP A 55 -6.33 -21.50 -4.32
CA ASP A 55 -4.88 -21.39 -4.44
C ASP A 55 -4.38 -20.02 -4.93
N ASN A 56 -5.25 -19.22 -5.57
CA ASN A 56 -4.90 -17.89 -6.09
C ASN A 56 -5.36 -16.71 -5.21
N LEU A 57 -6.04 -16.98 -4.08
CA LEU A 57 -6.53 -15.94 -3.18
C LEU A 57 -5.49 -15.60 -2.11
N LEU A 58 -5.20 -14.31 -1.96
CA LEU A 58 -4.34 -13.82 -0.88
C LEU A 58 -5.02 -13.99 0.48
N SER A 59 -4.25 -14.26 1.53
CA SER A 59 -4.76 -14.52 2.88
C SER A 59 -3.90 -13.89 3.97
N PHE A 60 -4.55 -13.30 4.98
CA PHE A 60 -3.89 -12.79 6.20
C PHE A 60 -3.23 -13.90 7.04
N GLY A 61 -3.56 -15.17 6.77
CA GLY A 61 -3.04 -16.33 7.47
C GLY A 61 -1.96 -17.11 6.72
N TYR A 62 -1.56 -16.67 5.52
CA TYR A 62 -0.81 -17.51 4.56
C TYR A 62 0.45 -18.18 5.16
N TYR A 63 1.27 -17.41 5.88
CA TYR A 63 2.53 -17.91 6.45
C TYR A 63 2.42 -18.36 7.92
N ARG A 64 1.23 -18.34 8.55
CA ARG A 64 1.09 -18.61 10.00
C ARG A 64 1.59 -19.98 10.44
N LYS A 65 1.50 -20.99 9.56
CA LYS A 65 1.96 -22.35 9.83
C LYS A 65 3.36 -22.61 9.29
N THR A 66 3.67 -22.08 8.10
CA THR A 66 4.88 -22.40 7.34
C THR A 66 6.07 -21.51 7.69
N CYS A 67 5.82 -20.26 8.08
CA CYS A 67 6.85 -19.34 8.58
C CYS A 67 6.28 -18.42 9.68
N PRO A 68 6.03 -18.94 10.90
CA PRO A 68 5.35 -18.21 11.97
C PRO A 68 6.05 -16.91 12.41
N GLN A 69 7.36 -16.82 12.22
CA GLN A 69 8.19 -15.66 12.59
C GLN A 69 8.31 -14.61 11.47
N PHE A 70 7.70 -14.83 10.31
CA PHE A 70 7.82 -13.97 9.13
C PHE A 70 7.65 -12.48 9.44
N GLU A 71 6.49 -12.10 9.99
CA GLU A 71 6.15 -10.71 10.33
C GLU A 71 7.15 -10.09 11.31
N SER A 72 7.55 -10.84 12.35
CA SER A 72 8.49 -10.33 13.36
C SER A 72 9.89 -10.11 12.82
N ILE A 73 10.39 -11.01 11.97
CA ILE A 73 11.71 -10.88 11.35
C ILE A 73 11.71 -9.69 10.40
N LEU A 74 10.67 -9.59 9.57
CA LEU A 74 10.53 -8.53 8.58
C LEU A 74 10.49 -7.16 9.26
N HIS A 75 9.65 -6.99 10.28
CA HIS A 75 9.53 -5.74 11.03
C HIS A 75 10.84 -5.31 11.66
N ASN A 76 11.53 -6.22 12.36
CA ASN A 76 12.81 -5.91 13.02
C ASN A 76 13.87 -5.48 11.99
N LYS A 77 13.97 -6.18 10.87
CA LYS A 77 14.92 -5.84 9.80
C LYS A 77 14.61 -4.50 9.16
N VAL A 78 13.34 -4.24 8.80
CA VAL A 78 12.92 -2.93 8.25
C VAL A 78 13.28 -1.81 9.22
N LYS A 79 12.96 -1.98 10.49
CA LYS A 79 13.31 -1.02 11.55
C LYS A 79 14.81 -0.78 11.66
N GLU A 80 15.64 -1.83 11.68
CA GLU A 80 17.10 -1.70 11.71
C GLU A 80 17.65 -0.90 10.52
N TRP A 81 17.11 -1.12 9.32
CA TRP A 81 17.51 -0.39 8.12
C TRP A 81 17.09 1.08 8.17
N ILE A 82 15.87 1.37 8.63
CA ILE A 82 15.34 2.73 8.77
C ILE A 82 16.11 3.52 9.84
N LEU A 83 16.50 2.87 10.95
CA LEU A 83 17.34 3.50 11.98
C LEU A 83 18.72 3.92 11.46
N LYS A 84 19.26 3.19 10.48
CA LYS A 84 20.55 3.51 9.83
C LYS A 84 20.39 4.58 8.74
N ASP A 85 19.34 4.50 7.94
CA ASP A 85 19.02 5.44 6.87
C ASP A 85 17.50 5.62 6.79
N TYR A 86 16.98 6.69 7.38
CA TYR A 86 15.55 6.98 7.42
C TYR A 86 14.91 7.14 6.03
N THR A 87 15.72 7.41 4.99
CA THR A 87 15.22 7.53 3.61
C THR A 87 14.85 6.18 3.00
N GLN A 88 15.24 5.07 3.62
CA GLN A 88 14.87 3.72 3.17
C GLN A 88 13.37 3.46 3.27
N ALA A 89 12.68 4.05 4.25
CA ALA A 89 11.24 3.87 4.40
C ALA A 89 10.46 4.34 3.14
N ALA A 90 10.71 5.59 2.70
CA ALA A 90 10.12 6.10 1.47
C ALA A 90 10.60 5.33 0.22
N SER A 91 11.86 4.85 0.24
CA SER A 91 12.42 4.06 -0.86
C SER A 91 11.71 2.71 -1.01
N LEU A 92 11.38 2.03 0.09
CA LEU A 92 10.63 0.76 0.09
C LEU A 92 9.20 0.94 -0.41
N MET A 93 8.51 1.99 0.03
CA MET A 93 7.17 2.32 -0.47
C MET A 93 7.19 2.55 -1.99
N ARG A 94 8.18 3.30 -2.47
CA ARG A 94 8.35 3.55 -3.90
C ARG A 94 8.74 2.29 -4.67
N LEU A 95 9.62 1.45 -4.13
CA LEU A 95 10.01 0.19 -4.77
C LEU A 95 8.79 -0.74 -4.92
N HIS A 96 7.92 -0.81 -3.92
CA HIS A 96 6.67 -1.57 -4.00
C HIS A 96 5.68 -0.99 -5.02
N PHE A 97 5.55 0.34 -5.11
CA PHE A 97 4.76 0.97 -6.17
C PHE A 97 5.26 0.60 -7.57
N HIS A 98 6.58 0.63 -7.78
CA HIS A 98 7.18 0.26 -9.07
C HIS A 98 6.95 -1.21 -9.42
N ASP A 99 7.07 -2.13 -8.44
CA ASP A 99 6.74 -3.55 -8.60
C ASP A 99 5.29 -3.72 -9.07
N CYS A 100 4.33 -3.23 -8.28
CA CYS A 100 2.91 -3.38 -8.58
C CYS A 100 2.46 -2.66 -9.87
N SER A 101 3.25 -1.70 -10.36
CA SER A 101 2.98 -0.95 -11.57
C SER A 101 3.29 -1.72 -12.85
N VAL A 102 4.11 -2.76 -12.78
CA VAL A 102 4.57 -3.55 -13.94
C VAL A 102 4.18 -5.00 -13.68
N ARG A 103 3.27 -5.56 -14.50
CA ARG A 103 2.78 -6.95 -14.39
C ARG A 103 2.15 -7.36 -13.05
N GLY A 104 2.03 -6.44 -12.09
CA GLY A 104 1.45 -6.67 -10.77
C GLY A 104 2.52 -6.86 -9.70
N CYS A 105 2.12 -7.03 -8.45
CA CYS A 105 3.06 -7.15 -7.34
C CYS A 105 3.67 -8.57 -7.30
N ASP A 106 4.62 -8.84 -8.19
CA ASP A 106 5.22 -10.16 -8.38
C ASP A 106 6.74 -10.18 -8.08
N GLY A 107 7.32 -9.09 -7.58
CA GLY A 107 8.75 -9.01 -7.28
C GLY A 107 9.65 -8.98 -8.53
N SER A 108 9.10 -8.83 -9.74
CA SER A 108 9.86 -8.75 -10.99
C SER A 108 10.88 -7.61 -10.99
N ILE A 109 10.59 -6.48 -10.32
CA ILE A 109 11.51 -5.36 -10.15
C ILE A 109 12.81 -5.74 -9.41
N LEU A 110 12.80 -6.84 -8.63
CA LEU A 110 13.95 -7.28 -7.84
C LEU A 110 14.95 -8.09 -8.68
N LEU A 111 14.55 -8.62 -9.84
CA LEU A 111 15.41 -9.40 -10.72
C LEU A 111 16.55 -8.53 -11.28
N LYS A 112 17.77 -9.04 -11.21
CA LYS A 112 18.99 -8.34 -11.63
C LYS A 112 19.64 -9.05 -12.81
N HIS A 113 19.43 -8.49 -14.00
CA HIS A 113 20.13 -8.85 -15.23
C HIS A 113 20.12 -7.68 -16.22
N ASP A 114 20.90 -7.77 -17.28
CA ASP A 114 20.89 -6.79 -18.36
C ASP A 114 19.50 -6.77 -19.02
N GLY A 115 18.92 -5.58 -19.18
CA GLY A 115 17.57 -5.41 -19.72
C GLY A 115 16.44 -5.71 -18.74
N SER A 116 16.73 -5.96 -17.45
CA SER A 116 15.71 -6.00 -16.39
C SER A 116 15.13 -4.62 -16.07
N GLU A 117 13.99 -4.59 -15.40
CA GLU A 117 13.36 -3.35 -14.91
C GLU A 117 14.30 -2.49 -14.06
N ARG A 118 15.26 -3.09 -13.34
CA ARG A 118 16.28 -2.36 -12.57
C ARG A 118 17.16 -1.45 -13.44
N THR A 119 17.28 -1.77 -14.72
CA THR A 119 18.10 -1.01 -15.68
C THR A 119 17.32 0.04 -16.46
N ALA A 120 15.98 0.08 -16.29
CA ALA A 120 15.09 1.03 -16.94
C ALA A 120 15.40 2.48 -16.54
N HIS A 121 15.01 3.44 -17.38
CA HIS A 121 15.21 4.86 -17.07
C HIS A 121 14.41 5.27 -15.84
N ALA A 122 13.15 4.84 -15.75
CA ALA A 122 12.26 5.10 -14.61
C ALA A 122 12.78 4.50 -13.28
N SER A 123 13.62 3.47 -13.35
CA SER A 123 14.12 2.73 -12.18
C SER A 123 15.47 3.20 -11.66
N LYS A 124 16.18 4.10 -12.38
CA LYS A 124 17.56 4.50 -12.04
C LYS A 124 17.75 5.04 -10.63
N THR A 125 16.69 5.59 -10.04
CA THR A 125 16.70 6.21 -8.71
C THR A 125 16.08 5.33 -7.63
N LEU A 126 15.65 4.10 -7.96
CA LEU A 126 15.13 3.15 -6.99
C LEU A 126 16.24 2.66 -6.06
N ARG A 127 15.87 2.48 -4.79
CA ARG A 127 16.71 1.99 -3.70
C ARG A 127 15.89 1.05 -2.82
N GLY A 128 16.56 0.34 -1.91
CA GLY A 128 15.90 -0.58 -0.97
C GLY A 128 16.00 -2.05 -1.37
N PHE A 129 16.66 -2.35 -2.49
CA PHE A 129 16.92 -3.74 -2.92
C PHE A 129 17.70 -4.52 -1.85
N GLU A 130 18.69 -3.88 -1.23
CA GLU A 130 19.55 -4.50 -0.22
C GLU A 130 18.79 -4.81 1.09
N VAL A 131 17.73 -4.04 1.37
CA VAL A 131 16.84 -4.29 2.51
C VAL A 131 16.04 -5.58 2.27
N VAL A 132 15.50 -5.73 1.07
CA VAL A 132 14.76 -6.94 0.66
C VAL A 132 15.68 -8.17 0.67
N ASP A 133 16.91 -8.03 0.17
CA ASP A 133 17.91 -9.09 0.18
C ASP A 133 18.27 -9.55 1.61
N ASP A 134 18.47 -8.62 2.55
CA ASP A 134 18.78 -8.93 3.96
C ASP A 134 17.60 -9.62 4.66
N ILE A 135 16.37 -9.13 4.46
CA ILE A 135 15.16 -9.78 4.98
C ILE A 135 15.03 -11.19 4.42
N LYS A 136 15.18 -11.35 3.10
CA LYS A 136 15.09 -12.65 2.43
C LYS A 136 16.15 -13.61 2.93
N ALA A 137 17.38 -13.16 3.10
CA ALA A 137 18.47 -13.98 3.62
C ALA A 137 18.19 -14.48 5.05
N GLU A 138 17.58 -13.67 5.91
CA GLU A 138 17.20 -14.10 7.25
C GLU A 138 16.02 -15.08 7.23
N LEU A 139 14.99 -14.79 6.43
CA LEU A 139 13.83 -15.68 6.30
C LEU A 139 14.22 -17.05 5.73
N GLU A 140 15.13 -17.12 4.76
CA GLU A 140 15.58 -18.38 4.18
C GLU A 140 16.34 -19.27 5.18
N LYS A 141 16.94 -18.71 6.24
CA LYS A 141 17.52 -19.50 7.34
C LYS A 141 16.44 -20.14 8.21
N GLN A 142 15.32 -19.45 8.40
CA GLN A 142 14.24 -19.86 9.32
C GLN A 142 13.20 -20.74 8.64
N CYS A 143 12.81 -20.39 7.41
CA CYS A 143 11.78 -21.05 6.62
C CYS A 143 12.21 -21.13 5.14
N PRO A 144 13.11 -22.07 4.80
CA PRO A 144 13.67 -22.19 3.46
C PRO A 144 12.57 -22.31 2.38
N LYS A 145 12.75 -21.61 1.26
CA LYS A 145 11.91 -21.66 0.06
C LYS A 145 10.41 -21.45 0.34
N THR A 146 10.08 -20.68 1.37
CA THR A 146 8.69 -20.54 1.84
C THR A 146 8.09 -19.19 1.47
N VAL A 147 8.74 -18.09 1.84
CA VAL A 147 8.21 -16.72 1.66
C VAL A 147 8.66 -16.14 0.33
N SER A 148 7.74 -15.63 -0.48
CA SER A 148 8.06 -14.97 -1.76
C SER A 148 8.72 -13.60 -1.56
N CYS A 149 9.57 -13.20 -2.51
CA CYS A 149 10.14 -11.86 -2.54
C CYS A 149 9.05 -10.78 -2.74
N ALA A 150 8.01 -11.09 -3.51
CA ALA A 150 6.84 -10.22 -3.70
C ALA A 150 6.12 -9.90 -2.37
N ASP A 151 5.88 -10.90 -1.51
CA ASP A 151 5.27 -10.66 -0.21
C ASP A 151 6.21 -9.95 0.77
N ILE A 152 7.53 -10.21 0.69
CA ILE A 152 8.53 -9.46 1.47
C ILE A 152 8.48 -7.97 1.12
N LEU A 153 8.49 -7.63 -0.17
CA LEU A 153 8.45 -6.22 -0.59
C LEU A 153 7.13 -5.55 -0.18
N THR A 154 6.01 -6.26 -0.31
CA THR A 154 4.69 -5.78 0.12
C THR A 154 4.65 -5.48 1.62
N ALA A 155 5.09 -6.43 2.45
CA ALA A 155 5.14 -6.25 3.90
C ALA A 155 6.15 -5.17 4.32
N ALA A 156 7.30 -5.08 3.63
CA ALA A 156 8.32 -4.08 3.92
C ALA A 156 7.82 -2.66 3.69
N ALA A 157 6.99 -2.43 2.65
CA ALA A 157 6.34 -1.14 2.42
C ALA A 157 5.34 -0.78 3.54
N ARG A 158 4.58 -1.76 4.06
CA ARG A 158 3.68 -1.57 5.21
C ARG A 158 4.45 -1.24 6.48
N ASP A 159 5.48 -2.00 6.80
CA ASP A 159 6.31 -1.76 7.99
C ASP A 159 7.07 -0.44 7.91
N ALA A 160 7.57 -0.07 6.74
CA ALA A 160 8.17 1.25 6.51
C ALA A 160 7.18 2.40 6.77
N THR A 161 5.91 2.22 6.38
CA THR A 161 4.86 3.21 6.64
C THR A 161 4.57 3.32 8.14
N PHE A 162 4.47 2.18 8.82
CA PHE A 162 4.21 2.13 10.26
C PHE A 162 5.36 2.74 11.09
N GLU A 163 6.62 2.42 10.76
CA GLU A 163 7.81 2.93 11.46
C GLU A 163 7.94 4.46 11.36
N LEU A 164 7.35 5.08 10.33
CA LEU A 164 7.31 6.54 10.17
C LEU A 164 6.06 7.20 10.79
N GLY A 165 5.29 6.46 11.59
CA GLY A 165 4.09 6.95 12.26
C GLY A 165 2.83 6.97 11.37
N GLY A 166 2.88 6.31 10.21
CA GLY A 166 1.70 6.04 9.40
C GLY A 166 0.79 4.98 10.00
N PRO A 167 -0.40 4.75 9.41
CA PRO A 167 -1.32 3.72 9.88
C PRO A 167 -0.72 2.33 9.68
N TYR A 168 -1.09 1.40 10.57
CA TYR A 168 -0.87 -0.02 10.35
C TYR A 168 -2.07 -0.62 9.60
N TRP A 169 -1.80 -1.54 8.68
CA TRP A 169 -2.82 -2.40 8.09
C TRP A 169 -2.32 -3.84 7.97
N ALA A 170 -3.27 -4.77 8.01
CA ALA A 170 -2.97 -6.17 7.73
C ALA A 170 -2.75 -6.35 6.22
N VAL A 171 -1.70 -7.07 5.86
CA VAL A 171 -1.39 -7.41 4.46
C VAL A 171 -1.85 -8.85 4.20
N PRO A 172 -2.70 -9.11 3.20
CA PRO A 172 -2.97 -10.47 2.76
C PRO A 172 -1.79 -10.96 1.91
N TYR A 173 -1.32 -12.18 2.18
CA TYR A 173 -0.13 -12.77 1.56
C TYR A 173 -0.47 -13.95 0.66
N GLY A 174 0.52 -14.41 -0.10
CA GLY A 174 0.41 -15.52 -1.06
C GLY A 174 0.85 -15.15 -2.46
N ARG A 175 1.41 -13.94 -2.67
CA ARG A 175 1.96 -13.51 -3.96
C ARG A 175 3.08 -14.46 -4.38
N LYS A 176 3.21 -14.69 -5.68
CA LYS A 176 4.25 -15.54 -6.28
C LYS A 176 5.27 -14.67 -6.99
N ASP A 177 6.52 -15.12 -6.97
CA ASP A 177 7.61 -14.41 -7.62
C ASP A 177 7.53 -14.57 -9.15
N GLY A 178 7.46 -13.44 -9.84
CA GLY A 178 7.56 -13.30 -11.28
C GLY A 178 8.93 -13.75 -11.80
N LYS A 179 8.95 -14.25 -13.02
CA LYS A 179 10.18 -14.76 -13.67
C LYS A 179 10.65 -13.90 -14.84
N VAL A 180 9.94 -12.81 -15.12
CA VAL A 180 10.18 -11.95 -16.28
C VAL A 180 10.29 -10.53 -15.77
N SER A 181 11.38 -9.86 -16.12
CA SER A 181 11.63 -8.45 -15.81
C SER A 181 12.16 -7.77 -17.08
N ILE A 182 11.48 -6.73 -17.54
CA ILE A 182 11.77 -6.08 -18.83
C ILE A 182 11.87 -4.56 -18.64
N ALA A 183 13.05 -4.00 -18.92
CA ALA A 183 13.34 -2.57 -18.77
C ALA A 183 12.31 -1.67 -19.46
N LYS A 184 11.93 -2.03 -20.70
CA LYS A 184 10.97 -1.25 -21.49
C LYS A 184 9.59 -1.16 -20.84
N GLU A 185 9.18 -2.17 -20.07
CA GLU A 185 7.89 -2.14 -19.39
C GLU A 185 7.94 -1.21 -18.18
N ALA A 186 9.04 -1.17 -17.43
CA ALA A 186 9.20 -0.23 -16.32
C ALA A 186 9.23 1.25 -16.75
N ASP A 187 9.60 1.56 -18.00
CA ASP A 187 9.55 2.94 -18.51
C ASP A 187 8.12 3.49 -18.67
N MET A 188 7.09 2.66 -18.48
CA MET A 188 5.70 3.12 -18.41
C MET A 188 5.31 3.74 -17.05
N VAL A 189 6.13 3.56 -16.02
CA VAL A 189 5.85 4.07 -14.67
C VAL A 189 6.01 5.60 -14.66
N PRO A 190 5.01 6.36 -14.17
CA PRO A 190 5.07 7.82 -14.17
C PRO A 190 6.30 8.39 -13.48
N MET A 191 6.93 9.40 -14.10
CA MET A 191 8.17 10.01 -13.61
C MET A 191 8.01 11.45 -13.11
N GLY A 192 6.78 11.96 -13.11
CA GLY A 192 6.44 13.29 -12.62
C GLY A 192 6.37 14.37 -13.70
N HIS A 193 6.31 13.96 -14.98
CA HIS A 193 6.14 14.84 -16.14
C HIS A 193 4.73 14.73 -16.75
N GLU A 194 3.96 13.76 -16.29
CA GLU A 194 2.65 13.40 -16.82
C GLU A 194 1.58 14.44 -16.42
N ASN A 195 0.62 14.67 -17.30
CA ASN A 195 -0.56 15.44 -16.95
C ASN A 195 -1.56 14.58 -16.14
N ILE A 196 -2.57 15.23 -15.55
CA ILE A 196 -3.54 14.54 -14.68
C ILE A 196 -4.34 13.46 -15.44
N THR A 197 -4.64 13.66 -16.72
CA THR A 197 -5.36 12.68 -17.54
C THR A 197 -4.54 11.40 -17.70
N SER A 198 -3.25 11.51 -18.04
CA SER A 198 -2.36 10.36 -18.17
C SER A 198 -2.16 9.62 -16.85
N LEU A 199 -2.13 10.32 -15.71
CA LEU A 199 -2.06 9.68 -14.40
C LEU A 199 -3.35 8.90 -14.09
N ILE A 200 -4.52 9.44 -14.40
CA ILE A 200 -5.80 8.75 -14.22
C ILE A 200 -5.85 7.49 -15.09
N GLU A 201 -5.48 7.57 -16.36
CA GLU A 201 -5.44 6.43 -17.28
C GLU A 201 -4.46 5.34 -16.79
N PHE A 202 -3.30 5.76 -16.30
CA PHE A 202 -2.33 4.85 -15.71
C PHE A 202 -2.95 4.07 -14.54
N PHE A 203 -3.53 4.74 -13.54
CA PHE A 203 -4.13 4.07 -12.39
C PHE A 203 -5.32 3.17 -12.79
N GLN A 204 -6.20 3.66 -13.66
CA GLN A 204 -7.37 2.89 -14.14
C GLN A 204 -6.97 1.61 -14.88
N SER A 205 -5.90 1.65 -15.67
CA SER A 205 -5.39 0.45 -16.35
C SER A 205 -4.82 -0.62 -15.39
N ARG A 206 -4.64 -0.29 -14.10
CA ARG A 206 -4.31 -1.22 -13.02
C ARG A 206 -5.50 -1.52 -12.10
N GLY A 207 -6.71 -1.19 -12.53
CA GLY A 207 -7.94 -1.41 -11.75
C GLY A 207 -8.10 -0.46 -10.57
N MET A 208 -7.37 0.67 -10.55
CA MET A 208 -7.46 1.67 -9.50
C MET A 208 -8.35 2.85 -9.90
N THR A 209 -8.92 3.52 -8.91
CA THR A 209 -9.81 4.68 -9.08
C THR A 209 -9.04 6.00 -8.98
N VAL A 210 -9.73 7.11 -9.29
CA VAL A 210 -9.18 8.47 -9.04
C VAL A 210 -8.94 8.70 -7.55
N LEU A 211 -9.76 8.10 -6.66
CA LEU A 211 -9.54 8.18 -5.22
C LEU A 211 -8.21 7.50 -4.85
N ASP A 212 -7.91 6.34 -5.41
CA ASP A 212 -6.65 5.65 -5.19
C ASP A 212 -5.45 6.46 -5.68
N LEU A 213 -5.56 7.12 -6.84
CA LEU A 213 -4.54 8.07 -7.31
C LEU A 213 -4.28 9.17 -6.28
N VAL A 214 -5.32 9.80 -5.74
CA VAL A 214 -5.19 10.88 -4.75
C VAL A 214 -4.58 10.36 -3.44
N VAL A 215 -5.09 9.23 -2.93
CA VAL A 215 -4.62 8.63 -1.68
C VAL A 215 -3.17 8.17 -1.79
N LEU A 216 -2.81 7.45 -2.86
CA LEU A 216 -1.45 6.94 -3.07
C LEU A 216 -0.46 8.05 -3.42
N SER A 217 -0.90 9.16 -4.03
CA SER A 217 -0.09 10.37 -4.18
C SER A 217 0.34 10.96 -2.82
N GLY A 218 -0.39 10.67 -1.75
CA GLY A 218 -0.04 11.03 -0.38
C GLY A 218 1.30 10.44 0.09
N ALA A 219 1.80 9.37 -0.54
CA ALA A 219 3.12 8.81 -0.26
C ALA A 219 4.26 9.83 -0.47
N HIS A 220 4.04 10.87 -1.29
CA HIS A 220 4.98 11.98 -1.45
C HIS A 220 5.07 12.92 -0.23
N THR A 221 4.38 12.63 0.88
CA THR A 221 4.55 13.34 2.16
C THR A 221 5.94 13.15 2.79
N ILE A 222 6.67 12.12 2.37
CA ILE A 222 8.03 11.80 2.80
C ILE A 222 8.90 11.46 1.57
N GLY A 223 10.20 11.29 1.82
CA GLY A 223 11.16 10.90 0.77
C GLY A 223 11.87 12.08 0.14
N ARG A 224 12.50 11.83 -1.00
CA ARG A 224 13.31 12.80 -1.74
C ARG A 224 13.09 12.65 -3.23
N ILE A 225 13.26 13.74 -3.96
CA ILE A 225 13.26 13.76 -5.43
C ILE A 225 14.64 14.19 -5.95
N SER A 226 14.96 13.80 -7.18
CA SER A 226 16.12 14.33 -7.89
C SER A 226 15.76 15.61 -8.64
N CYS A 227 16.74 16.48 -8.90
CA CYS A 227 16.52 17.70 -9.68
C CYS A 227 15.93 17.41 -11.08
N GLY A 228 16.33 16.32 -11.73
CA GLY A 228 15.84 15.95 -13.06
C GLY A 228 14.31 15.85 -13.15
N SER A 229 13.66 15.41 -12.07
CA SER A 229 12.19 15.27 -12.02
C SER A 229 11.43 16.59 -11.98
N ILE A 230 12.07 17.72 -11.61
CA ILE A 230 11.38 19.01 -11.45
C ILE A 230 11.98 20.15 -12.28
N GLN A 231 13.19 19.97 -12.81
CA GLN A 231 13.89 20.98 -13.61
C GLN A 231 13.04 21.53 -14.76
N TYR A 232 12.27 20.69 -15.43
CA TYR A 232 11.39 21.12 -16.53
C TYR A 232 10.38 22.19 -16.08
N ARG A 233 9.84 22.08 -14.85
CA ARG A 233 8.90 23.07 -14.28
C ARG A 233 9.59 24.37 -13.87
N LEU A 234 10.87 24.30 -13.52
CA LEU A 234 11.63 25.43 -13.04
C LEU A 234 12.19 26.30 -14.17
N TYR A 235 12.47 25.70 -15.34
CA TYR A 235 13.19 26.37 -16.42
C TYR A 235 12.44 26.42 -17.76
N ASN A 236 11.27 25.80 -17.91
CA ASN A 236 10.50 25.88 -19.15
C ASN A 236 9.47 27.02 -19.11
N ASP A 237 9.72 28.07 -19.90
CA ASP A 237 8.93 29.31 -19.93
C ASP A 237 7.45 29.09 -20.31
N GLN A 238 7.13 28.06 -21.10
CA GLN A 238 5.74 27.73 -21.46
C GLN A 238 4.91 27.22 -20.26
N GLU A 239 5.54 26.51 -19.31
CA GLU A 239 4.86 26.11 -18.07
C GLU A 239 4.77 27.26 -17.07
N GLN A 240 5.77 28.15 -17.03
CA GLN A 240 5.75 29.34 -16.17
C GLN A 240 4.65 30.33 -16.57
N GLN A 241 4.30 30.41 -17.85
CA GLN A 241 3.24 31.30 -18.36
C GLN A 241 1.82 30.73 -18.16
N THR A 242 1.66 29.40 -18.14
CA THR A 242 0.34 28.75 -18.09
C THR A 242 -0.08 28.28 -16.71
N ARG A 243 0.86 28.17 -15.75
CA ARG A 243 0.57 27.79 -14.37
C ARG A 243 1.19 28.82 -13.43
N PRO A 244 0.41 29.50 -12.56
CA PRO A 244 1.00 30.35 -11.55
C PRO A 244 1.98 29.49 -10.74
N ASN A 245 3.25 29.86 -10.85
CA ASN A 245 4.40 29.23 -10.21
C ASN A 245 4.04 28.83 -8.76
N PRO A 246 4.39 27.62 -8.26
CA PRO A 246 4.38 27.37 -6.82
C PRO A 246 5.06 28.56 -6.12
N ARG A 247 4.37 29.19 -5.16
CA ARG A 247 4.70 30.49 -4.55
C ARG A 247 6.20 30.81 -4.70
N SER A 248 6.54 31.92 -5.34
CA SER A 248 7.91 32.36 -5.68
C SER A 248 8.99 32.05 -4.62
N GLN A 249 8.63 32.07 -3.32
CA GLN A 249 9.46 31.65 -2.19
C GLN A 249 10.04 30.23 -2.28
N TYR A 250 9.38 29.27 -2.92
CA TYR A 250 9.85 27.88 -3.04
C TYR A 250 10.79 27.68 -4.23
N VAL A 251 10.68 28.51 -5.25
CA VAL A 251 11.53 28.45 -6.45
C VAL A 251 12.93 28.96 -6.14
N THR A 252 13.05 29.99 -5.30
CA THR A 252 14.33 30.55 -4.86
C THR A 252 15.12 29.60 -3.97
N SER A 253 14.45 28.68 -3.28
CA SER A 253 15.08 27.67 -2.40
C SER A 253 15.46 26.37 -3.13
N ALA A 254 15.03 26.22 -4.39
CA ALA A 254 15.30 25.06 -5.23
C ALA A 254 16.38 25.33 -6.31
N LYS A 255 16.90 26.56 -6.39
CA LYS A 255 18.08 26.95 -7.17
C LYS A 255 19.32 26.91 -6.28
#